data_AF-A0A2S8PFB5-F1
#
_entry.id   AF-A0A2S8PFB5-F1
#
_cell.length_a   1.000
_cell.length_b   1.000
_cell.length_c   1.000
_cell.angle_alpha   90.00
_cell.angle_beta   90.00
_cell.angle_gamma   90.00
#
_symmetry.space_group_name_H-M   'P 1'
#
loop_
_entity.id
_entity.type
_entity.pdbx_description
1 polymer ?
#
loop_
_entity_poly.entity_id
_entity_poly.type
_entity_poly.pdbx_seq_one_letter_code
_entity_poly.pdbx_strand_id
1 'polypeptide(L)' 'VLAGSLLTRGDRGWIRGPIEQAVRAVAPTASVVTLATEPVVGAVWAAMEADGLTIPEQVYEQMRLFRDFEHIHQTTR' A
#
# COMPACT_ATOMS: atom_id res chain seq x y z
N VAL A 1 -6.83 2.31 4.40
CA VAL A 1 -5.78 2.45 3.37
C VAL A 1 -6.46 2.81 2.05
N LEU A 2 -5.94 3.80 1.33
CA LEU A 2 -6.40 4.18 -0.02
C LEU A 2 -5.47 3.53 -1.06
N ALA A 3 -6.05 2.87 -2.06
CA ALA A 3 -5.32 2.25 -3.17
C ALA A 3 -6.14 2.39 -4.47
N GLY A 4 -5.44 2.37 -5.61
CA GLY A 4 -6.07 2.48 -6.94
C GLY A 4 -5.91 3.87 -7.57
N SER A 5 -5.88 3.89 -8.92
CA SER A 5 -5.46 5.04 -9.74
C SER A 5 -6.24 6.33 -9.48
N LEU A 6 -7.55 6.23 -9.20
CA LEU A 6 -8.39 7.38 -8.88
C LEU A 6 -7.94 8.05 -7.57
N LEU A 7 -7.56 7.26 -6.56
CA LEU A 7 -7.19 7.73 -5.24
C LEU A 7 -5.70 8.10 -5.13
N THR A 8 -4.83 7.47 -5.93
CA THR A 8 -3.37 7.65 -5.85
C THR A 8 -2.84 8.67 -6.87
N ARG A 9 -3.42 8.74 -8.07
CA ARG A 9 -3.00 9.67 -9.14
C ARG A 9 -4.09 10.64 -9.59
N GLY A 10 -5.35 10.24 -9.43
CA GLY A 10 -6.52 11.00 -9.90
C GLY A 10 -7.05 12.02 -8.91
N ASP A 11 -6.63 11.99 -7.64
CA ASP A 11 -7.11 12.93 -6.64
C ASP A 11 -6.47 14.31 -6.87
N ARG A 12 -7.31 15.30 -7.20
CA ARG A 12 -6.93 16.71 -7.34
C ARG A 12 -7.30 17.53 -6.10
N GLY A 13 -7.42 16.88 -4.94
CA GLY A 13 -7.71 17.49 -3.65
C GLY A 13 -9.19 17.43 -3.24
N TRP A 14 -10.03 16.67 -3.95
CA TRP A 14 -11.48 16.62 -3.69
C TRP A 14 -11.99 15.25 -3.25
N ILE A 15 -11.20 14.18 -3.42
CA ILE A 15 -11.65 12.82 -3.05
C ILE A 15 -11.25 12.48 -1.62
N ARG A 16 -10.01 12.79 -1.24
CA ARG A 16 -9.47 12.42 0.07
C ARG A 16 -10.19 13.07 1.25
N GLY A 17 -10.48 14.37 1.16
CA GLY A 17 -11.10 15.13 2.26
C GLY A 17 -12.43 14.54 2.75
N PRO A 18 -13.41 14.29 1.86
CA PRO A 18 -14.66 13.63 2.24
C PRO A 18 -14.48 12.25 2.89
N ILE A 19 -13.52 11.44 2.41
CA ILE A 19 -13.23 10.12 3.00
C ILE A 19 -12.68 10.29 4.42
N GLU A 20 -11.74 11.20 4.63
CA GLU A 20 -11.18 11.49 5.95
C GLU A 20 -12.25 11.96 6.95
N GLN A 21 -13.17 12.82 6.50
CA GLN A 21 -14.30 13.28 7.33
C GLN A 21 -15.23 12.13 7.69
N ALA A 22 -15.58 11.27 6.72
CA ALA A 22 -16.44 10.12 6.95
C ALA A 22 -15.81 9.11 7.94
N VAL A 23 -14.51 8.83 7.79
CA VAL A 23 -13.78 7.93 8.70
C VAL A 23 -13.69 8.53 10.09
N ARG A 24 -13.36 9.83 10.22
CA ARG A 24 -13.25 10.50 11.53
C ARG A 24 -14.56 10.50 12.31
N ALA A 25 -15.70 10.55 11.62
CA ALA A 25 -17.02 10.53 12.26
C ALA A 25 -17.34 9.18 12.94
N VAL A 26 -16.86 8.06 12.39
CA VAL A 26 -17.16 6.71 12.89
C VAL A 26 -15.99 6.07 13.66
N ALA A 27 -14.76 6.48 13.35
CA ALA A 27 -13.53 5.91 13.88
C ALA A 27 -12.51 7.04 14.14
N PRO A 28 -12.67 7.82 15.21
CA PRO A 28 -11.87 9.01 15.42
C PRO A 28 -10.38 8.68 15.55
N THR A 29 -10.02 7.57 16.20
CA THR A 29 -8.61 7.19 16.40
C THR A 29 -7.96 6.55 15.16
N ALA A 30 -8.72 6.31 14.09
CA ALA A 30 -8.19 5.74 12.85
C ALA A 30 -7.50 6.80 12.00
N SER A 31 -6.55 6.36 11.16
CA SER A 31 -5.88 7.19 10.17
C SER A 31 -6.19 6.74 8.75
N VAL A 32 -6.34 7.71 7.84
CA VAL A 32 -6.42 7.44 6.41
C VAL A 32 -5.02 7.60 5.82
N VAL A 33 -4.50 6.51 5.27
CA VAL A 33 -3.18 6.48 4.63
C VAL A 33 -3.31 6.02 3.19
N THR A 34 -2.54 6.61 2.29
CA THR A 34 -2.41 6.16 0.91
C THR A 34 -1.32 5.10 0.83
N LEU A 35 -1.61 3.99 0.16
CA LEU A 35 -0.61 2.95 -0.06
C LEU A 35 0.52 3.51 -0.93
N ALA A 36 1.75 3.48 -0.42
CA ALA A 36 2.93 4.04 -1.06
C ALA A 36 3.85 2.98 -1.71
N THR A 37 3.40 1.73 -1.73
CA THR A 37 4.12 0.56 -2.22
C THR A 37 3.18 -0.27 -3.08
N GLU A 38 3.70 -0.93 -4.10
CA GLU A 38 2.87 -1.75 -4.98
C GLU A 38 2.15 -2.87 -4.20
N PRO A 39 0.83 -3.12 -4.43
CA PRO A 39 0.07 -4.14 -3.71
C PRO A 39 0.68 -5.55 -3.77
N VAL A 40 1.45 -5.84 -4.82
CA VAL A 40 2.17 -7.12 -4.98
C VAL A 40 3.15 -7.38 -3.83
N VAL A 41 3.73 -6.34 -3.23
CA VAL A 41 4.61 -6.47 -2.05
C VAL A 41 3.84 -7.04 -0.87
N GLY A 42 2.63 -6.54 -0.63
CA GLY A 42 1.75 -7.07 0.42
C GLY A 42 1.34 -8.52 0.17
N ALA A 43 1.17 -8.93 -1.09
CA ALA A 43 0.86 -10.31 -1.44
C ALA A 43 2.04 -11.25 -1.14
N VAL A 44 3.29 -10.82 -1.38
CA VAL A 44 4.48 -11.60 -1.02
C VAL A 44 4.58 -11.75 0.50
N TRP A 45 4.37 -10.68 1.26
CA TRP A 45 4.35 -10.76 2.74
C TRP A 45 3.29 -11.72 3.25
N ALA A 46 2.07 -11.66 2.70
CA ALA A 46 1.01 -12.59 3.07
C ALA A 46 1.38 -14.06 2.78
N ALA A 47 2.10 -14.34 1.69
CA ALA A 47 2.59 -15.67 1.38
C ALA A 47 3.67 -16.14 2.37
N MET A 48 4.59 -15.25 2.75
CA MET A 48 5.61 -15.55 3.77
C MET A 48 4.97 -15.83 5.14
N GLU A 49 4.00 -15.02 5.56
CA GLU A 49 3.26 -15.24 6.80
C GLU A 49 2.50 -16.57 6.78
N ALA A 50 1.86 -16.92 5.65
CA ALA A 50 1.15 -18.19 5.50
C ALA A 50 2.08 -19.42 5.60
N ASP A 51 3.35 -19.28 5.22
CA ASP A 51 4.38 -20.32 5.35
C ASP A 51 5.05 -20.33 6.73
N GLY A 52 4.59 -19.47 7.67
CA GLY A 52 5.14 -19.35 9.02
C GLY A 52 6.52 -18.68 9.07
N LEU A 53 6.93 -18.00 7.98
CA LEU A 53 8.20 -17.28 7.93
C LEU A 53 8.07 -15.96 8.68
N THR A 54 8.97 -15.72 9.64
CA THR A 54 9.18 -14.38 10.19
C THR A 54 9.76 -13.51 9.09
N ILE A 55 9.04 -12.46 8.68
CA ILE A 55 9.55 -11.49 7.70
C ILE A 55 10.71 -10.72 8.36
N PRO A 56 11.96 -10.93 7.93
CA PRO A 56 13.07 -10.20 8.50
C PRO A 56 13.02 -8.74 8.06
N GLU A 57 13.48 -7.83 8.91
CA GLU A 57 13.51 -6.39 8.65
C GLU A 57 14.21 -6.04 7.32
N GLN A 58 15.21 -6.83 6.92
CA GLN A 58 15.91 -6.68 5.65
C GLN A 58 14.98 -6.87 4.44
N VAL A 59 14.02 -7.79 4.50
CA VAL A 59 13.01 -7.97 3.44
C VAL A 59 12.08 -6.76 3.41
N TYR A 60 11.71 -6.22 4.57
CA TYR A 60 10.90 -5.01 4.65
C TYR A 60 11.60 -3.81 3.99
N GLU A 61 12.88 -3.59 4.30
CA GLU A 61 13.67 -2.50 3.71
C GLU A 61 13.90 -2.67 2.21
N GLN A 62 14.20 -3.89 1.74
CA GLN A 62 14.35 -4.17 0.32
C GLN A 62 13.05 -3.93 -0.46
N MET A 63 11.92 -4.36 0.10
CA MET A 63 10.64 -4.26 -0.60
C MET A 63 10.08 -2.84 -0.64
N ARG A 64 10.50 -1.97 0.28
CA ARG A 64 10.17 -0.55 0.30
C ARG A 64 10.68 0.21 -0.94
N LEU A 65 11.64 -0.37 -1.68
CA LEU A 65 12.15 0.19 -2.94
C LEU A 65 11.12 0.08 -4.09
N PHE A 66 10.19 -0.88 -4.02
CA PHE A 66 9.16 -1.09 -5.04
C PHE A 66 7.92 -0.21 -4.81
N ARG A 67 8.15 1.11 -4.77
CA ARG A 67 7.09 2.11 -4.64
C ARG A 67 6.22 2.22 -5.88
N ASP A 68 6.86 2.13 -7.04
CA ASP A 68 6.24 2.22 -8.35
C ASP A 68 6.44 0.90 -9.10
N PHE A 69 5.40 0.45 -9.80
CA PHE A 69 5.44 -0.76 -10.63
C PHE A 69 6.61 -0.78 -11.63
N GLU A 70 7.02 0.37 -12.13
CA GLU A 70 8.12 0.54 -13.09
C GLU A 70 9.48 0.09 -12.53
N HIS A 71 9.64 0.06 -11.21
CA HIS A 71 10.84 -0.46 -10.55
C HIS A 71 10.83 -1.99 -10.38
N ILE A 72 9.74 -2.66 -10.77
CA ILE A 72 9.65 -4.11 -10.75
C ILE A 72 10.10 -4.63 -12.12
N HIS A 73 11.36 -5.09 -12.21
CA HIS A 73 11.86 -5.71 -13.43
C HIS A 73 11.10 -7.00 -13.75
N GLN A 74 10.29 -6.96 -14.79
CA GLN A 74 9.61 -8.15 -15.30
C GLN A 74 10.62 -8.98 -16.10
N THR A 75 10.92 -10.19 -15.63
CA THR A 75 11.57 -11.20 -16.46
C THR A 75 10.52 -11.75 -17.41
N THR A 76 10.51 -11.24 -18.65
CA THR A 76 9.73 -11.84 -19.73
C THR A 76 10.25 -13.27 -19.95
N ARG A 77 9.36 -14.26 -19.81
CA ARG A 77 9.68 -15.67 -20.01
C ARG A 77 9.42 -16.08 -21.45
#